data_AF-A0A359LYD4-F1
#
_entry.id   AF-A0A359LYD4-F1
#
_cell.length_a   1.000
_cell.length_b   1.000
_cell.length_c   1.000
_cell.angle_alpha   90.00
_cell.angle_beta   90.00
_cell.angle_gamma   90.00
#
_symmetry.space_group_name_H-M   'P 1'
#
loop_
_entity.id
_entity.type
_entity.pdbx_description
1 polymer ?
#
loop_
_entity_poly.entity_id
_entity_poly.type
_entity_poly.pdbx_seq_one_letter_code
_entity_poly.pdbx_strand_id
1 'polypeptide(L)'
;DGDLDLFTGTYLDFDFDKIPKPGGNSNCNWKGIPVNCGPRGLPTSTSRFYRNNGDGTFTDVSDASGVSKATGSYAMTATTGDFDNDGW
;
A
#
# COMPACT_ATOMS: atom_id res chain seq x y z
N ASP A 1 5.95 23.16 3.58
CA ASP A 1 7.20 23.81 3.07
C ASP A 1 7.01 24.41 1.68
N GLY A 2 5.91 24.08 0.98
CA GLY A 2 5.60 24.61 -0.35
C GLY A 2 6.06 23.67 -1.47
N ASP A 3 6.71 22.57 -1.12
CA ASP A 3 7.15 21.54 -2.05
C ASP A 3 6.08 20.45 -2.21
N LEU A 4 6.01 19.87 -3.40
CA LEU A 4 5.11 18.75 -3.66
C LEU A 4 5.73 17.46 -3.11
N ASP A 5 5.09 16.89 -2.10
CA ASP A 5 5.44 15.59 -1.52
C ASP A 5 4.85 14.40 -2.32
N LEU A 6 5.37 13.20 -2.06
CA LEU A 6 4.97 11.97 -2.76
C LEU A 6 4.40 10.93 -1.79
N PHE A 7 3.17 10.51 -2.05
CA PHE A 7 2.56 9.33 -1.43
C PHE A 7 2.50 8.17 -2.41
N THR A 8 2.84 6.96 -1.94
CA THR A 8 2.69 5.73 -2.73
C THR A 8 1.81 4.74 -1.98
N GLY A 9 0.64 4.43 -2.57
CA GLY A 9 -0.20 3.33 -2.12
C GLY A 9 0.35 2.02 -2.65
N THR A 10 0.72 1.10 -1.78
CA THR A 10 1.23 -0.22 -2.18
C THR A 10 0.18 -1.29 -1.95
N TYR A 11 -0.09 -2.08 -2.98
CA TYR A 11 -1.20 -3.04 -2.95
C TYR A 11 -0.85 -4.32 -2.19
N LEU A 12 0.24 -4.98 -2.57
CA LEU A 12 0.68 -6.29 -2.06
C LEU A 12 2.19 -6.35 -1.95
N ASP A 13 2.69 -7.11 -0.98
CA ASP A 13 4.06 -7.60 -0.99
C ASP A 13 4.07 -8.93 -1.75
N PHE A 14 4.20 -8.85 -3.08
CA PHE A 14 3.99 -9.97 -3.98
C PHE A 14 5.30 -10.67 -4.33
N ASP A 15 5.34 -11.98 -4.13
CA ASP A 15 6.49 -12.84 -4.41
C ASP A 15 6.01 -14.13 -5.10
N PHE A 16 6.45 -14.34 -6.34
CA PHE A 16 6.06 -15.49 -7.17
C PHE A 16 6.42 -16.84 -6.55
N ASP A 17 7.44 -16.89 -5.69
CA ASP A 17 7.87 -18.14 -5.06
C ASP A 17 7.06 -18.48 -3.80
N LYS A 18 6.36 -17.49 -3.24
CA LYS A 18 5.58 -17.61 -1.99
C LYS A 18 4.07 -17.63 -2.19
N ILE A 19 3.58 -17.23 -3.37
CA ILE A 19 2.14 -17.25 -3.62
C ILE A 19 1.58 -18.69 -3.62
N PRO A 20 0.40 -18.92 -3.03
CA PRO A 20 -0.23 -20.22 -3.12
C PRO A 20 -0.60 -20.56 -4.57
N LYS A 21 -0.48 -21.84 -4.93
CA LYS A 21 -0.94 -22.35 -6.22
C LYS A 21 -2.48 -22.20 -6.33
N PRO A 22 -3.03 -22.17 -7.56
CA PRO A 22 -4.48 -22.23 -7.74
C PRO A 22 -5.13 -23.37 -6.96
N GLY A 23 -6.19 -23.06 -6.21
CA GLY A 23 -6.87 -24.02 -5.32
C GLY A 23 -6.12 -24.37 -4.03
N GLY A 24 -4.96 -23.78 -3.77
CA GLY A 24 -4.12 -24.11 -2.60
C GLY A 24 -4.74 -23.74 -1.24
N ASN A 25 -5.73 -22.85 -1.22
CA ASN A 25 -6.55 -22.55 -0.05
C ASN A 25 -7.92 -21.96 -0.47
N SER A 26 -8.78 -21.65 0.51
CA SER A 26 -10.13 -21.11 0.27
C SER A 26 -10.17 -19.78 -0.48
N ASN A 27 -9.13 -18.95 -0.39
CA ASN A 27 -9.03 -17.69 -1.12
C ASN A 27 -8.60 -17.87 -2.58
N CYS A 28 -8.12 -19.06 -2.95
CA CYS A 28 -7.67 -19.42 -4.29
C CYS A 28 -8.63 -20.43 -4.93
N ASN A 29 -9.86 -20.52 -4.42
CA ASN A 29 -10.92 -21.33 -4.97
C ASN A 29 -12.17 -20.48 -5.14
N TRP A 30 -12.76 -20.50 -6.32
CA TRP A 30 -14.00 -19.80 -6.60
C TRP A 30 -15.06 -20.80 -7.03
N LYS A 31 -16.08 -20.99 -6.19
CA LYS A 31 -17.21 -21.92 -6.43
C LYS A 31 -16.77 -23.35 -6.81
N GLY A 32 -15.71 -23.85 -6.17
CA GLY A 32 -15.16 -25.18 -6.44
C GLY A 32 -14.10 -25.20 -7.55
N ILE A 33 -13.90 -24.10 -8.28
CA ILE A 33 -12.93 -24.00 -9.37
C ILE A 33 -11.60 -23.46 -8.81
N PRO A 34 -10.47 -24.17 -8.99
CA PRO A 34 -9.15 -23.65 -8.66
C PRO A 34 -8.84 -22.40 -9.49
N VAL A 35 -8.51 -21.29 -8.82
CA VAL A 35 -8.16 -20.01 -9.45
C VAL A 35 -6.92 -19.41 -8.77
N ASN A 36 -6.26 -18.46 -9.43
CA ASN A 36 -5.22 -17.67 -8.76
C ASN A 36 -5.79 -17.00 -7.51
N CYS A 37 -4.99 -16.93 -6.45
CA CYS A 37 -5.39 -16.26 -5.22
C CYS A 37 -5.66 -14.79 -5.49
N GLY A 38 -6.80 -14.30 -5.00
CA GLY A 38 -7.04 -12.87 -4.93
C GLY A 38 -6.12 -12.20 -3.90
N PRO A 39 -6.12 -10.86 -3.83
CA PRO A 39 -5.40 -10.11 -2.80
C PRO A 39 -5.76 -10.58 -1.39
N ARG A 40 -7.03 -10.93 -1.15
CA ARG A 40 -7.49 -11.53 0.11
C ARG A 40 -6.74 -12.85 0.32
N GLY A 41 -5.86 -12.88 1.32
CA GLY A 41 -5.04 -14.05 1.63
C GLY A 41 -3.59 -13.96 1.17
N LEU A 42 -3.20 -12.85 0.54
CA LEU A 42 -1.80 -12.51 0.27
C LEU A 42 -1.30 -11.46 1.29
N PRO A 43 0.02 -11.40 1.55
CA PRO A 43 0.60 -10.37 2.42
C PRO A 43 0.30 -8.95 1.90
N THR A 44 -0.28 -8.13 2.78
CA THR A 44 -0.47 -6.69 2.51
C THR A 44 0.88 -5.98 2.56
N SER A 45 1.08 -4.98 1.71
CA SER A 45 2.23 -4.08 1.81
C SER A 45 1.89 -2.84 2.63
N THR A 46 2.92 -2.09 3.01
CA THR A 46 2.81 -0.81 3.69
C THR A 46 2.94 0.33 2.67
N SER A 47 2.01 1.28 2.71
CA SER A 47 2.09 2.53 1.94
C SER A 47 3.25 3.40 2.42
N ARG A 48 3.83 4.20 1.52
CA ARG A 48 4.97 5.08 1.83
C ARG A 48 4.65 6.55 1.62
N PHE A 49 5.24 7.40 2.44
CA PHE A 49 5.19 8.84 2.28
C PHE A 49 6.59 9.44 2.27
N TYR A 50 6.86 10.26 1.28
CA TYR A 50 8.16 10.83 1.00
C TYR A 50 8.07 12.35 0.99
N ARG A 51 8.90 12.98 1.81
CA ARG A 51 9.07 14.44 1.81
C ARG A 51 10.01 14.84 0.69
N ASN A 52 9.61 15.82 -0.10
CA ASN A 52 10.47 16.44 -1.10
C ASN A 52 11.50 17.34 -0.42
N ASN A 53 12.77 17.19 -0.80
CA ASN A 53 13.86 17.98 -0.23
C ASN A 53 14.18 19.26 -1.04
N GLY A 54 13.50 19.49 -2.17
CA GLY A 54 13.70 20.66 -3.04
C GLY A 54 14.90 20.56 -3.98
N ASP A 55 15.64 19.46 -3.95
CA ASP A 55 16.89 19.24 -4.73
C ASP A 55 16.80 18.04 -5.70
N GLY A 56 15.58 17.56 -5.96
CA GLY A 56 15.33 16.37 -6.77
C GLY A 56 15.47 15.05 -6.00
N THR A 57 15.72 15.11 -4.68
CA THR A 57 15.71 13.94 -3.80
C THR A 57 14.50 13.93 -2.87
N PHE A 58 14.25 12.77 -2.27
CA PHE A 58 13.14 12.55 -1.36
C PHE A 58 13.62 11.84 -0.09
N THR A 59 13.05 12.22 1.05
CA THR A 59 13.27 11.57 2.35
C THR A 59 12.06 10.69 2.68
N ASP A 60 12.27 9.40 2.96
CA ASP A 60 11.19 8.53 3.50
C ASP A 60 10.82 9.02 4.91
N VAL A 61 9.59 9.52 5.03
CA VAL A 61 9.01 10.00 6.30
C VAL A 61 7.83 9.13 6.73
N SER A 62 7.73 7.89 6.25
CA SER A 62 6.57 7.02 6.46
C SER A 62 6.29 6.75 7.95
N ASP A 63 7.34 6.55 8.75
CA ASP A 63 7.20 6.33 10.19
C ASP A 63 6.89 7.62 10.94
N ALA A 64 7.54 8.72 10.55
CA ALA A 64 7.37 10.03 11.18
C ALA A 64 5.97 10.62 10.93
N SER A 65 5.42 10.44 9.72
CA SER A 65 4.03 10.83 9.39
C SER A 65 2.99 9.90 9.99
N GLY A 66 3.39 8.70 10.43
CA GLY A 66 2.50 7.67 10.94
C GLY A 66 1.77 6.88 9.86
N VAL A 67 2.01 7.15 8.57
CA VAL A 67 1.35 6.44 7.47
C VAL A 67 1.67 4.94 7.47
N SER A 68 2.86 4.57 7.93
CA SER A 68 3.29 3.17 8.03
C SER A 68 2.47 2.35 9.05
N LYS A 69 1.75 3.02 9.96
CA LYS A 69 0.85 2.38 10.93
C LYS A 69 -0.41 1.83 10.28
N ALA A 70 -0.79 2.33 9.10
CA ALA A 70 -1.90 1.80 8.32
C ALA A 70 -1.48 0.45 7.71
N THR A 71 -1.94 -0.65 8.32
CA THR A 71 -1.61 -2.02 7.94
C THR A 71 -2.87 -2.86 7.72
N GLY A 72 -2.72 -4.04 7.09
CA GLY A 72 -3.84 -4.97 6.88
C GLY A 72 -4.84 -4.53 5.81
N SER A 73 -4.48 -3.56 4.96
CA SER A 73 -5.29 -3.07 3.85
C SER A 73 -4.53 -3.18 2.52
N TYR A 74 -5.29 -3.14 1.42
CA TYR A 74 -4.74 -3.20 0.06
C TYR A 74 -4.99 -1.84 -0.60
N ALA A 75 -3.98 -0.99 -0.68
CA ALA A 75 -4.14 0.35 -1.22
C ALA A 75 -4.45 0.33 -2.72
N MET A 76 -5.56 0.95 -3.14
CA MET A 76 -5.95 1.09 -4.55
C MET A 76 -5.79 2.51 -5.07
N THR A 77 -6.36 3.47 -4.35
CA THR A 77 -6.41 4.88 -4.76
C THR A 77 -6.05 5.76 -3.57
N ALA A 78 -5.33 6.85 -3.84
CA ALA A 78 -5.05 7.88 -2.86
C ALA A 78 -6.01 9.07 -3.07
N THR A 79 -6.44 9.67 -1.97
CA THR A 79 -7.14 10.96 -1.94
C THR A 79 -6.55 11.78 -0.82
N THR A 80 -6.53 13.11 -0.98
CA THR A 80 -5.97 14.03 0.01
C THR A 80 -7.03 15.05 0.42
N GLY A 81 -6.87 15.61 1.62
CA GLY A 81 -7.73 16.67 2.13
C GLY A 81 -7.16 17.24 3.43
N ASP A 82 -7.36 18.54 3.62
CA ASP A 82 -7.12 19.23 4.88
C ASP A 82 -8.33 19.00 5.79
N PHE A 83 -8.14 18.22 6.85
CA PHE A 83 -9.23 17.82 7.76
C PHE A 83 -9.30 18.69 9.02
N ASP A 84 -8.24 19.40 9.37
CA ASP A 84 -8.13 20.26 10.54
C ASP A 84 -8.08 21.76 10.20
N ASN A 85 -8.10 22.12 8.92
CA ASN A 85 -8.12 23.49 8.39
C ASN A 85 -6.90 24.30 8.82
N ASP A 86 -5.73 23.69 8.97
CA ASP A 86 -4.51 24.40 9.34
C ASP A 86 -3.73 24.95 8.12
N GLY A 87 -4.33 24.84 6.92
CA GLY A 87 -3.85 25.50 5.71
C GLY A 87 -2.84 24.66 4.94
N TRP A 88 -2.92 23.34 5.09
CA TRP A 88 -2.19 22.36 4.29
C TRP A 88 -2.92 21.97 3.00
#